data_AF-A0A6P0NPB4-F1
#
_entry.id   AF-A0A6P0NPB4-F1
#
_cell.length_a   1.000
_cell.length_b   1.000
_cell.length_c   1.000
_cell.angle_alpha   90.00
_cell.angle_beta   90.00
_cell.angle_gamma   90.00
#
_symmetry.space_group_name_H-M   'P 1'
#
loop_
_entity.id
_entity.type
_entity.pdbx_description
1 polymer ?
#
loop_
_entity_poly.entity_id
_entity_poly.type
_entity_poly.pdbx_seq_one_letter_code
_entity_poly.pdbx_strand_id
1 'polypeptide(L)' 'MLFFETYIHQILVPLLWQGAIVVIDNLSVHKSSKIRQAIESVGAKLVFLPRNCGLKPPLLRG' A
#
# COMPACT_ATOMS: atom_id res chain seq x y z
N MET A 1 4.87 6.10 11.97
CA MET A 1 6.23 6.56 11.62
C MET A 1 6.09 7.82 10.77
N LEU A 2 6.61 8.96 11.24
CA LEU A 2 6.29 10.28 10.64
C LEU A 2 6.69 10.39 9.16
N PHE A 3 7.84 9.83 8.78
CA PHE A 3 8.35 9.87 7.40
C PHE A 3 7.44 9.18 6.36
N PHE A 4 6.82 8.07 6.74
CA PHE A 4 5.97 7.32 5.81
C PHE A 4 4.68 8.09 5.51
N GLU A 5 4.03 8.62 6.54
CA GLU A 5 2.81 9.42 6.38
C GLU A 5 3.09 10.68 5.55
N THR A 6 4.19 11.40 5.83
CA THR A 6 4.60 12.56 5.04
C THR A 6 4.83 12.21 3.58
N TYR A 7 5.51 11.09 3.27
CA TYR A 7 5.70 10.64 1.90
C TYR A 7 4.37 10.36 1.19
N ILE A 8 3.44 9.68 1.87
CA ILE A 8 2.10 9.42 1.32
C ILE A 8 1.42 10.75 0.95
N HIS A 9 1.38 11.69 1.88
CA HIS A 9 0.65 12.95 1.68
C HIS A 9 1.30 13.90 0.69
N GLN A 10 2.63 14.07 0.76
CA GLN A 10 3.35 15.08 -0.02
C GLN A 10 3.78 14.59 -1.39
N ILE A 11 4.04 13.28 -1.54
CA ILE A 11 4.62 12.73 -2.77
C ILE A 11 3.64 11.79 -3.46
N LEU A 12 3.11 10.78 -2.76
CA LEU A 12 2.30 9.76 -3.42
C LEU A 12 0.94 10.29 -3.85
N VAL A 13 0.15 10.85 -2.93
CA VAL A 13 -1.24 11.28 -3.18
C VAL A 13 -1.35 12.26 -4.37
N PRO A 14 -0.48 13.27 -4.53
CA PRO A 14 -0.52 14.17 -5.69
C PRO A 14 -0.31 13.50 -7.05
N LEU A 15 0.27 12.30 -7.07
CA LEU A 15 0.56 11.53 -8.30
C LEU A 15 -0.54 10.50 -8.63
N LEU A 16 -1.53 10.33 -7.76
CA LEU A 16 -2.62 9.39 -7.96
C LEU A 16 -3.73 9.96 -8.84
N TRP A 17 -4.42 9.06 -9.52
CA TRP A 17 -5.62 9.36 -10.30
C TRP A 17 -6.79 8.49 -9.83
N GLN A 18 -8.00 8.89 -10.22
CA GLN A 18 -9.20 8.12 -9.92
C GLN A 18 -9.10 6.70 -10.50
N GLY A 19 -9.33 5.69 -9.66
CA GLY A 19 -9.22 4.28 -10.03
C GLY A 19 -7.81 3.68 -9.91
N ALA A 20 -6.79 4.46 -9.56
CA ALA A 20 -5.46 3.94 -9.25
C ALA A 20 -5.50 2.93 -8.08
N ILE A 21 -4.57 1.97 -8.09
CA ILE A 21 -4.42 0.98 -7.02
C ILE A 21 -3.06 1.15 -6.38
N VAL A 22 -3.04 1.43 -5.08
CA VAL A 22 -1.84 1.50 -4.27
C VAL A 22 -1.68 0.18 -3.54
N VAL A 23 -0.58 -0.53 -3.82
CA VAL A 23 -0.22 -1.77 -3.11
C VAL A 23 0.85 -1.45 -2.09
N ILE A 24 0.59 -1.72 -0.81
CA ILE A 24 1.52 -1.47 0.30
C ILE A 24 1.82 -2.78 1.02
N ASP A 25 3.04 -2.91 1.52
CA ASP A 25 3.42 -3.98 2.42
C ASP A 25 2.48 -4.06 3.67
N ASN A 26 2.25 -5.28 4.17
CA ASN A 26 1.29 -5.57 5.25
C ASN A 26 1.95 -5.62 6.64
N LEU A 27 3.01 -4.85 6.85
CA LEU A 27 3.52 -4.54 8.17
C LEU A 27 2.52 -3.69 8.95
N SER A 28 2.39 -3.97 10.26
CA SER A 28 1.51 -3.22 11.17
C SER A 28 1.79 -1.72 11.18
N VAL A 29 3.05 -1.31 10.97
CA VAL A 29 3.46 0.11 10.91
C VAL A 29 2.94 0.88 9.70
N HIS A 30 2.48 0.18 8.64
CA HIS A 30 1.88 0.80 7.46
C HIS A 30 0.35 0.92 7.54
N LYS A 31 -0.27 0.33 8.57
CA LYS A 31 -1.73 0.34 8.75
C LYS A 31 -2.18 1.58 9.52
N SER A 32 -2.16 2.73 8.85
CA SER A 32 -2.74 3.97 9.38
C SER A 32 -4.08 4.27 8.71
N SER A 33 -5.11 4.58 9.50
CA SER A 33 -6.41 5.02 8.98
C SER A 33 -6.28 6.31 8.16
N LYS A 34 -5.37 7.21 8.54
CA LYS A 34 -5.09 8.46 7.83
C LYS A 34 -4.54 8.21 6.42
N ILE A 35 -3.66 7.22 6.26
CA ILE A 35 -3.08 6.85 4.97
C ILE A 35 -4.15 6.32 4.03
N ARG A 36 -5.04 5.46 4.53
CA ARG A 36 -6.18 4.96 3.76
C ARG A 36 -7.07 6.12 3.30
N GLN A 37 -7.45 7.02 4.22
CA GLN A 37 -8.29 8.16 3.89
C GLN A 37 -7.66 9.08 2.84
N ALA A 38 -6.36 9.36 2.95
CA ALA A 38 -5.64 10.21 2.01
C ALA A 38 -5.58 9.63 0.59
N ILE A 39 -5.42 8.30 0.47
CA ILE A 39 -5.40 7.60 -0.81
C ILE A 39 -6.83 7.52 -1.39
N GLU A 40 -7.82 7.19 -0.57
CA GLU A 40 -9.21 7.03 -1.03
C GLU A 40 -9.88 8.37 -1.36
N SER A 41 -9.44 9.50 -0.78
CA SER A 41 -9.99 10.82 -1.08
C SER A 41 -9.75 11.30 -2.52
N VAL A 42 -8.75 10.73 -3.22
CA VAL A 42 -8.50 10.99 -4.64
C VAL A 42 -9.12 9.93 -5.56
N GLY A 43 -9.97 9.06 -5.02
CA GLY A 43 -10.64 8.00 -5.77
C GLY A 43 -9.75 6.79 -6.09
N ALA A 44 -8.58 6.68 -5.46
CA ALA A 44 -7.72 5.50 -5.54
C ALA A 44 -8.12 4.44 -4.50
N LYS A 45 -7.57 3.23 -4.62
CA LYS A 45 -7.82 2.11 -3.70
C LYS A 45 -6.53 1.64 -3.04
N LEU A 46 -6.56 1.45 -1.72
CA LEU A 46 -5.45 0.89 -0.96
C LEU A 46 -5.61 -0.62 -0.75
N VAL A 47 -4.62 -1.39 -1.20
CA VAL A 47 -4.52 -2.84 -1.05
C VAL A 47 -3.24 -3.18 -0.27
N PHE A 48 -3.37 -4.07 0.72
CA PHE A 48 -2.21 -4.59 1.44
C PHE A 48 -1.77 -5.93 0.84
N LEU A 49 -0.47 -6.14 0.71
CA LEU A 49 0.07 -7.45 0.33
C LEU A 49 -0.39 -8.53 1.33
N PRO A 50 -0.51 -9.81 0.93
CA PRO A 50 -0.67 -10.88 1.91
C PRO A 50 0.50 -10.84 2.89
N ARG A 51 0.22 -10.88 4.19
CA ARG A 51 1.27 -11.10 5.19
C ARG A 51 1.88 -12.45 4.87
N ASN A 52 3.18 -12.47 4.54
CA ASN A 52 4.00 -13.67 4.38
C ASN A 52 3.21 -14.90 3.92
N CYS A 53 2.78 -14.90 2.66
CA CYS A 53 2.50 -16.18 2.03
C CYS A 53 3.85 -16.92 1.99
N GLY A 54 3.93 -18.10 2.60
CA GLY A 54 4.99 -19.05 2.33
C GLY A 54 4.95 -19.43 0.86
N LEU A 55 5.53 -18.58 0.00
CA LEU A 55 5.90 -18.91 -1.37
C LEU A 55 6.85 -20.09 -1.28
N LYS A 56 6.32 -21.32 -1.34
CA LYS A 56 7.03 -22.41 -1.99
C LYS A 56 6.86 -22.15 -3.48
N PRO A 57 7.91 -21.78 -4.23
CA PRO A 57 7.79 -21.57 -5.65
C PRO A 57 7.24 -22.84 -6.31
N PRO A 58 6.20 -22.76 -7.17
CA PRO A 58 5.78 -23.90 -7.98
C PRO A 58 6.85 -24.36 -8.99
N LEU A 59 7.91 -23.57 -9.18
CA LEU A 59 8.93 -23.78 -10.22
C LEU A 59 10.18 -24.55 -9.76
N LEU A 60 10.21 -25.09 -8.54
CA LEU A 60 11.31 -25.93 -8.03
C LEU A 60 10.87 -27.36 -7.72
N ARG A 61 9.92 -27.89 -8.49
CA ARG A 61 9.73 -29.34 -8.63
C ARG A 61 10.25 -29.75 -10.00
N GLY A 62 11.57 -29.86 -10.07
CA GLY A 62 12.22 -30.85 -10.94
C GLY A 62 12.37 -32.15 -10.16
#